data_AF-A0A2J4YHC7-F1
#
_entry.id   AF-A0A2J4YHC7-F1
#
_cell.length_a   1.000
_cell.length_b   1.000
_cell.length_c   1.000
_cell.angle_alpha   90.00
_cell.angle_beta   90.00
_cell.angle_gamma   90.00
#
_symmetry.space_group_name_H-M   'P 1'
#
loop_
_entity.id
_entity.type
_entity.pdbx_description
1 polymer ?
#
loop_
_entity_poly.entity_id
_entity_poly.type
_entity_poly.pdbx_seq_one_letter_code
_entity_poly.pdbx_strand_id
1 'polypeptide(L)'
;MKDIANSASQNGSSTAPVDEILPVTQMILYGLQHVLVMYAGAVAVPLVVGNAVGLPPEHIILLISADLFICGAATIVQSLGVGKWLGCRLPLIQGCTFAALIPMVLIGKEYGIGGISGAVIVSGIFILCCAPWISKLIRFFPKVVMGSIVTLIGMSIMPVAGGWIGGGSSEMSGFGAPFSLLMAAITLVIILNIYTFASGVVKNTSVLIGLIIGTVLWSCFKPLDFSLVHATPWLHLPILMPFAKPEFHIIPVALLSMVMVVVMV
;
A
#
# COMPACT_ATOMS: atom_id res chain seq x y z
N MET A 1 -24.38 -45.90 -2.06
CA MET A 1 -24.31 -46.64 -0.76
C MET A 1 -23.02 -47.46 -0.62
N LYS A 2 -21.91 -47.04 -1.25
CA LYS A 2 -20.57 -47.65 -1.14
C LYS A 2 -19.45 -46.63 -0.86
N ASP A 3 -19.79 -45.34 -0.67
CA ASP A 3 -18.82 -44.26 -0.52
C ASP A 3 -18.57 -43.83 0.95
N ILE A 4 -19.10 -44.57 1.92
CA ILE A 4 -18.98 -44.25 3.36
C ILE A 4 -17.88 -45.09 4.04
N ALA A 5 -17.29 -46.07 3.35
CA ALA A 5 -16.44 -47.08 3.98
C ALA A 5 -14.92 -46.90 3.82
N ASN A 6 -14.43 -45.82 3.19
CA ASN A 6 -12.98 -45.64 2.93
C ASN A 6 -12.36 -44.35 3.48
N SER A 7 -13.03 -43.60 4.35
CA SER A 7 -12.47 -42.38 4.96
C SER A 7 -11.77 -42.62 6.31
N ALA A 8 -11.52 -43.87 6.69
CA ALA A 8 -10.93 -44.23 7.98
C ALA A 8 -9.48 -44.73 7.86
N SER A 9 -8.58 -43.97 7.24
CA SER A 9 -7.13 -44.21 7.37
C SER A 9 -6.21 -43.03 6.96
N GLN A 10 -6.45 -41.81 7.46
CA GLN A 10 -5.39 -40.79 7.48
C GLN A 10 -5.21 -40.24 8.90
N ASN A 11 -4.58 -41.06 9.75
CA ASN A 11 -3.93 -40.59 10.98
C ASN A 11 -2.51 -40.13 10.63
N GLY A 12 -2.34 -38.83 10.46
CA GLY A 12 -1.09 -38.09 10.39
C GLY A 12 -1.47 -36.63 10.46
N SER A 13 -0.91 -35.85 11.39
CA SER A 13 -1.32 -34.47 11.67
C SER A 13 -1.35 -33.61 10.40
N SER A 14 -2.53 -33.45 9.80
CA SER A 14 -2.72 -32.49 8.71
C SER A 14 -2.66 -31.10 9.32
N THR A 15 -1.49 -30.50 9.32
CA THR A 15 -1.34 -29.05 9.57
C THR A 15 -2.32 -28.33 8.65
N ALA A 16 -3.00 -27.30 9.16
CA ALA A 16 -3.86 -26.50 8.30
C ALA A 16 -2.99 -25.91 7.17
N PRO A 17 -3.52 -25.74 5.94
CA PRO A 17 -2.73 -25.24 4.82
C PRO A 17 -2.03 -23.89 5.08
N VAL A 18 -2.58 -23.09 5.99
CA VAL A 18 -2.01 -21.80 6.42
C VAL A 18 -0.81 -21.95 7.37
N ASP A 19 -0.74 -23.05 8.10
CA ASP A 19 0.33 -23.37 9.05
C ASP A 19 1.43 -24.25 8.43
N GLU A 20 1.30 -24.60 7.15
CA GLU A 20 2.28 -25.39 6.42
C GLU A 20 3.55 -24.59 6.18
N ILE A 21 4.67 -25.08 6.72
CA ILE A 21 5.98 -24.46 6.53
C ILE A 21 6.62 -25.05 5.28
N LEU A 22 6.67 -24.25 4.22
CA LEU A 22 7.28 -24.63 2.95
C LEU A 22 8.81 -24.67 3.03
N PRO A 23 9.49 -25.35 2.08
CA PRO A 23 10.95 -25.30 1.95
C PRO A 23 11.47 -23.86 1.89
N VAL A 24 12.63 -23.61 2.50
CA VAL A 24 13.23 -22.26 2.61
C VAL A 24 13.31 -21.54 1.27
N THR A 25 13.69 -22.24 0.20
CA THR A 25 13.76 -21.67 -1.15
C THR A 25 12.39 -21.18 -1.63
N GLN A 26 11.32 -21.93 -1.39
CA GLN A 26 9.97 -21.53 -1.78
C GLN A 26 9.50 -20.34 -0.92
N MET A 27 9.78 -20.35 0.39
CA MET A 27 9.46 -19.21 1.26
C MET A 27 10.14 -17.92 0.80
N ILE A 28 11.43 -17.99 0.42
CA ILE A 28 12.17 -16.82 -0.09
C ILE A 28 11.56 -16.34 -1.42
N LEU A 29 11.30 -17.25 -2.35
CA LEU A 29 10.74 -16.89 -3.67
C LEU A 29 9.33 -16.29 -3.56
N TYR A 30 8.45 -16.89 -2.75
CA TYR A 30 7.10 -16.36 -2.53
C TYR A 30 7.11 -15.07 -1.71
N GLY A 31 7.99 -14.95 -0.72
CA GLY A 31 8.18 -13.71 0.03
C GLY A 31 8.61 -12.57 -0.90
N LEU A 32 9.59 -12.82 -1.76
CA LEU A 32 10.02 -11.85 -2.77
C LEU A 32 8.88 -11.48 -3.72
N GLN A 33 8.12 -12.46 -4.21
CA GLN A 33 6.95 -12.20 -5.05
C GLN A 33 5.94 -11.28 -4.36
N HIS A 34 5.62 -11.54 -3.09
CA HIS A 34 4.67 -10.72 -2.34
C HIS A 34 5.15 -9.27 -2.19
N VAL A 35 6.44 -9.07 -1.91
CA VAL A 35 7.05 -7.73 -1.85
C VAL A 35 6.94 -7.02 -3.20
N LEU A 36 7.30 -7.70 -4.30
CA LEU A 36 7.26 -7.12 -5.65
C LEU A 36 5.84 -6.71 -6.07
N VAL A 37 4.83 -7.51 -5.72
CA VAL A 37 3.42 -7.22 -6.00
C VAL A 37 2.93 -6.03 -5.18
N MET A 38 3.32 -5.96 -3.91
CA MET A 38 2.90 -4.90 -2.99
C MET A 38 3.54 -3.55 -3.30
N TYR A 39 4.79 -3.54 -3.78
CA TYR A 39 5.62 -2.34 -3.93
C TYR A 39 4.92 -1.18 -4.66
N ALA A 40 4.27 -1.47 -5.79
CA ALA A 40 3.60 -0.45 -6.61
C ALA A 40 2.47 0.28 -5.85
N GLY A 41 1.74 -0.44 -4.98
CA GLY A 41 0.68 0.15 -4.17
C GLY A 41 1.19 0.87 -2.93
N ALA A 42 2.20 0.31 -2.27
CA ALA A 42 2.71 0.83 -1.00
C ALA A 42 3.41 2.20 -1.18
N VAL A 43 4.26 2.35 -2.20
CA VAL A 43 5.03 3.58 -2.43
C VAL A 43 4.16 4.77 -2.84
N ALA A 44 2.99 4.51 -3.42
CA ALA A 44 2.11 5.53 -3.96
C ALA A 44 1.56 6.49 -2.89
N VAL A 45 1.10 5.99 -1.73
CA VAL A 45 0.53 6.84 -0.68
C VAL A 45 1.53 7.86 -0.12
N PRO A 46 2.73 7.47 0.38
CA PRO A 46 3.72 8.41 0.87
C PRO A 46 4.22 9.36 -0.24
N LEU A 47 4.34 8.89 -1.48
CA LEU A 47 4.70 9.74 -2.62
C LEU A 47 3.65 10.84 -2.84
N VAL A 48 2.36 10.50 -2.85
CA VAL A 48 1.28 11.46 -3.09
C VAL A 48 1.14 12.44 -1.94
N VAL A 49 1.14 11.94 -0.70
CA VAL A 49 1.03 12.80 0.49
C VAL A 49 2.25 13.72 0.60
N GLY A 50 3.47 13.19 0.43
CA GLY A 50 4.71 13.97 0.50
C GLY A 50 4.75 15.08 -0.55
N ASN A 51 4.39 14.78 -1.80
CA ASN A 51 4.32 15.80 -2.86
C ASN A 51 3.23 16.84 -2.58
N ALA A 52 2.04 16.42 -2.12
CA ALA A 52 0.92 17.32 -1.91
C ALA A 52 1.12 18.28 -0.72
N VAL A 53 1.97 17.91 0.24
CA VAL A 53 2.38 18.74 1.38
C VAL A 53 3.66 19.54 1.08
N GLY A 54 4.27 19.35 -0.09
CA GLY A 54 5.44 20.11 -0.52
C GLY A 54 6.74 19.68 0.13
N LEU A 55 6.89 18.40 0.48
CA LEU A 55 8.14 17.88 1.01
C LEU A 55 9.26 17.89 -0.06
N PRO A 56 10.52 18.18 0.34
CA PRO A 56 11.64 17.99 -0.55
C PRO A 56 11.80 16.50 -0.90
N PRO A 57 12.36 16.16 -2.07
CA PRO A 57 12.50 14.78 -2.55
C PRO A 57 13.18 13.83 -1.55
N GLU A 58 14.19 14.32 -0.84
CA GLU A 58 14.94 13.58 0.19
C GLU A 58 14.03 13.10 1.33
N HIS A 59 13.09 13.94 1.76
CA HIS A 59 12.12 13.60 2.80
C HIS A 59 11.06 12.61 2.30
N ILE A 60 10.68 12.69 1.03
CA ILE A 60 9.76 11.73 0.42
C ILE A 60 10.42 10.33 0.36
N ILE A 61 11.70 10.25 -0.02
CA ILE A 61 12.46 8.98 -0.01
C ILE A 61 12.51 8.37 1.40
N LEU A 62 12.75 9.21 2.42
CA LEU A 62 12.73 8.76 3.81
C LEU A 62 11.34 8.26 4.24
N LEU A 63 10.27 8.95 3.81
CA LEU A 63 8.90 8.56 4.11
C LEU A 63 8.52 7.22 3.44
N ILE A 64 8.93 7.01 2.19
CA ILE A 64 8.74 5.74 1.47
C ILE A 64 9.49 4.60 2.18
N SER A 65 10.73 4.85 2.58
CA SER A 65 11.56 3.85 3.27
C SER A 65 10.98 3.47 4.64
N ALA A 66 10.49 4.45 5.39
CA ALA A 66 9.82 4.24 6.66
C ALA A 66 8.49 3.48 6.49
N ASP A 67 7.70 3.82 5.47
CA ASP A 67 6.45 3.12 5.17
C ASP A 67 6.69 1.63 4.86
N LEU A 68 7.61 1.32 3.95
CA LEU A 68 7.92 -0.07 3.58
C LEU A 68 8.45 -0.87 4.79
N PHE A 69 9.29 -0.26 5.62
CA PHE A 69 9.81 -0.90 6.82
C PHE A 69 8.72 -1.20 7.85
N ILE A 70 7.87 -0.22 8.16
CA ILE A 70 6.78 -0.38 9.12
C ILE A 70 5.71 -1.34 8.57
N CYS A 71 5.40 -1.29 7.28
CA CYS A 71 4.48 -2.24 6.66
C CYS A 71 5.01 -3.69 6.72
N GLY A 72 6.31 -3.89 6.53
CA GLY A 72 6.95 -5.20 6.74
C GLY A 72 6.85 -5.68 8.18
N ALA A 73 7.18 -4.81 9.14
CA ALA A 73 7.04 -5.11 10.57
C ALA A 73 5.59 -5.41 10.97
N ALA A 74 4.64 -4.62 10.48
CA ALA A 74 3.21 -4.80 10.71
C ALA A 74 2.70 -6.12 10.10
N THR A 75 3.18 -6.49 8.90
CA THR A 75 2.87 -7.77 8.26
C THR A 75 3.35 -8.95 9.11
N ILE A 76 4.56 -8.87 9.67
CA ILE A 76 5.10 -9.89 10.58
C ILE A 76 4.25 -9.99 11.84
N VAL A 77 3.93 -8.85 12.49
CA VAL A 77 3.10 -8.81 13.70
C VAL A 77 1.70 -9.37 13.43
N GLN A 78 1.10 -9.04 12.28
CA GLN A 78 -0.23 -9.51 11.89
C GLN A 78 -0.26 -11.01 11.59
N SER A 79 0.79 -11.51 10.93
CA SER A 79 0.90 -12.89 10.47
C SER A 79 1.34 -13.86 11.58
N LEU A 80 2.26 -13.46 12.46
CA LEU A 80 2.66 -14.28 13.61
C LEU A 80 1.64 -14.20 14.75
N GLY A 81 1.02 -13.03 14.92
CA GLY A 81 0.19 -12.72 16.06
C GLY A 81 0.99 -12.60 17.36
N VAL A 82 0.67 -11.58 18.15
CA VAL A 82 1.25 -11.37 19.48
C VAL A 82 0.16 -11.65 20.52
N GLY A 83 0.25 -12.84 21.13
CA GLY A 83 -0.74 -13.30 22.11
C GLY A 83 -2.11 -13.60 21.51
N LYS A 84 -3.18 -13.23 22.23
CA LYS A 84 -4.59 -13.31 21.79
C LYS A 84 -5.14 -11.96 21.30
N TRP A 85 -4.34 -10.89 21.38
CA TRP A 85 -4.81 -9.51 21.26
C TRP A 85 -4.36 -8.84 19.95
N LEU A 86 -3.18 -9.17 19.43
CA LEU A 86 -2.66 -8.61 18.18
C LEU A 86 -2.46 -9.71 17.14
N GLY A 87 -2.83 -9.39 15.89
CA GLY A 87 -2.64 -10.24 14.71
C GLY A 87 -3.67 -11.37 14.58
N CYS A 88 -4.12 -11.60 13.35
CA CYS A 88 -5.11 -12.61 13.02
C CYS A 88 -4.50 -13.99 12.70
N ARG A 89 -3.16 -14.12 12.71
CA ARG A 89 -2.43 -15.35 12.36
C ARG A 89 -2.78 -15.88 10.96
N LEU A 90 -2.98 -14.94 10.03
CA LEU A 90 -3.22 -15.21 8.62
C LEU A 90 -2.17 -14.45 7.79
N PRO A 91 -1.78 -14.94 6.61
CA PRO A 91 -0.81 -14.30 5.74
C PRO A 91 -1.43 -13.04 5.10
N LEU A 92 -1.52 -11.97 5.88
CA LEU A 92 -2.09 -10.68 5.49
C LEU A 92 -0.99 -9.63 5.41
N ILE A 93 -0.71 -9.21 4.19
CA ILE A 93 0.22 -8.11 3.91
C ILE A 93 -0.42 -6.79 4.35
N GLN A 94 0.30 -6.06 5.19
CA GLN A 94 -0.08 -4.72 5.63
C GLN A 94 0.51 -3.68 4.68
N GLY A 95 -0.26 -2.64 4.39
CA GLY A 95 0.13 -1.54 3.52
C GLY A 95 -0.65 -0.27 3.87
N CYS A 96 -0.16 0.87 3.40
CA CYS A 96 -0.88 2.13 3.53
C CYS A 96 -2.19 2.14 2.72
N THR A 97 -3.28 2.55 3.35
CA THR A 97 -4.60 2.63 2.70
C THR A 97 -4.78 3.93 1.93
N PHE A 98 -5.28 3.82 0.70
CA PHE A 98 -5.68 4.99 -0.09
C PHE A 98 -6.94 5.67 0.44
N ALA A 99 -7.72 5.01 1.30
CA ALA A 99 -8.93 5.59 1.87
C ALA A 99 -8.65 6.85 2.70
N ALA A 100 -7.47 6.92 3.33
CA ALA A 100 -7.04 8.06 4.13
C ALA A 100 -6.27 9.12 3.32
N LEU A 101 -6.02 8.89 2.03
CA LEU A 101 -5.18 9.76 1.20
C LEU A 101 -5.68 11.20 1.16
N ILE A 102 -6.95 11.42 0.79
CA ILE A 102 -7.53 12.76 0.65
C ILE A 102 -7.55 13.49 2.00
N PRO A 103 -8.07 12.91 3.10
CA PRO A 103 -7.99 13.52 4.43
C PRO A 103 -6.56 13.83 4.86
N MET A 104 -5.59 12.93 4.63
CA MET A 104 -4.19 13.16 4.97
C MET A 104 -3.61 14.35 4.21
N VAL A 105 -3.89 14.48 2.92
CA VAL A 105 -3.44 15.63 2.12
C VAL A 105 -4.05 16.93 2.65
N LEU A 106 -5.34 16.94 2.98
CA LEU A 106 -6.01 18.13 3.52
C LEU A 106 -5.42 18.55 4.86
N ILE A 107 -5.27 17.59 5.79
CA ILE A 107 -4.64 17.81 7.10
C ILE A 107 -3.21 18.30 6.91
N GLY A 108 -2.45 17.72 5.98
CA GLY A 108 -1.07 18.11 5.71
C GLY A 108 -0.93 19.53 5.18
N LYS A 109 -1.88 20.01 4.37
CA LYS A 109 -1.87 21.39 3.87
C LYS A 109 -2.17 22.43 4.96
N GLU A 110 -3.00 22.08 5.94
CA GLU A 110 -3.45 23.02 6.98
C GLU A 110 -2.62 22.93 8.27
N TYR A 111 -2.23 21.72 8.67
CA TYR A 111 -1.55 21.42 9.95
C TYR A 111 -0.15 20.81 9.76
N GLY A 112 0.32 20.64 8.52
CA GLY A 112 1.61 20.02 8.23
C GLY A 112 1.69 18.53 8.59
N ILE A 113 2.92 18.00 8.54
CA ILE A 113 3.20 16.58 8.82
C ILE A 113 3.08 16.26 10.32
N GLY A 114 3.31 17.25 11.19
CA GLY A 114 3.05 17.14 12.63
C GLY A 114 1.59 16.79 12.90
N GLY A 115 0.65 17.48 12.24
CA GLY A 115 -0.79 17.19 12.34
C GLY A 115 -1.17 15.83 11.78
N ILE A 116 -0.62 15.42 10.62
CA ILE A 116 -0.86 14.07 10.07
C ILE A 116 -0.39 13.00 11.05
N SER A 117 0.87 13.09 11.51
CA SER A 117 1.46 12.08 12.39
C SER A 117 0.73 11.95 13.72
N GLY A 118 0.38 13.07 14.37
CA GLY A 118 -0.42 13.06 15.59
C GLY A 118 -1.81 12.47 15.39
N ALA A 119 -2.48 12.85 14.30
CA ALA A 119 -3.81 12.32 13.96
C ALA A 119 -3.79 10.81 13.68
N VAL A 120 -2.79 10.31 12.94
CA VAL A 120 -2.62 8.87 12.64
C VAL A 120 -2.36 8.07 13.92
N ILE A 121 -1.50 8.56 14.82
CA ILE A 121 -1.20 7.88 16.09
C ILE A 121 -2.47 7.74 16.94
N VAL A 122 -3.19 8.85 17.15
CA VAL A 122 -4.40 8.84 17.97
C VAL A 122 -5.51 8.02 17.31
N SER A 123 -5.69 8.14 15.99
CA SER A 123 -6.65 7.33 15.24
C SER A 123 -6.32 5.84 15.30
N GLY A 124 -5.04 5.46 15.28
CA GLY A 124 -4.57 4.08 15.43
C GLY A 124 -4.87 3.51 16.81
N ILE A 125 -4.64 4.29 17.87
CA ILE A 125 -5.00 3.91 19.24
C ILE A 125 -6.52 3.79 19.37
N PHE A 126 -7.26 4.76 18.83
CA PHE A 126 -8.72 4.75 18.83
C PHE A 126 -9.28 3.50 18.17
N ILE A 127 -8.79 3.14 16.96
CA ILE A 127 -9.30 1.97 16.26
C ILE A 127 -8.94 0.67 16.97
N LEU A 128 -7.74 0.57 17.58
CA LEU A 128 -7.36 -0.59 18.38
C LEU A 128 -8.30 -0.78 19.58
N CYS A 129 -8.65 0.32 20.26
CA CYS A 129 -9.64 0.30 21.34
C CYS A 129 -11.03 -0.04 20.83
N CYS A 130 -11.43 0.49 19.67
CA CYS A 130 -12.78 0.35 19.14
C CYS A 130 -13.05 -0.93 18.33
N ALA A 131 -11.99 -1.65 17.93
CA ALA A 131 -12.02 -2.90 17.18
C ALA A 131 -13.08 -3.92 17.68
N PRO A 132 -13.16 -4.28 18.98
CA PRO A 132 -14.12 -5.30 19.44
C PRO A 132 -15.58 -4.87 19.33
N TRP A 133 -15.88 -3.57 19.41
CA TRP A 133 -17.26 -3.07 19.27
C TRP A 133 -17.67 -2.97 17.80
N ILE A 134 -16.80 -2.41 16.96
CA ILE A 134 -17.10 -2.26 15.54
C ILE A 134 -17.15 -3.62 14.83
N SER A 135 -16.35 -4.60 15.25
CA SER A 135 -16.47 -5.97 14.73
C SER A 135 -17.87 -6.57 14.88
N LYS A 136 -18.63 -6.17 15.93
CA LYS A 136 -20.04 -6.56 16.10
C LYS A 136 -20.98 -5.76 15.19
N LEU A 137 -20.57 -4.57 14.78
CA LEU A 137 -21.30 -3.66 13.92
C LEU A 137 -21.19 -4.04 12.43
N ILE A 138 -20.14 -4.77 12.02
CA ILE A 138 -19.95 -5.26 10.64
C ILE A 138 -21.18 -6.00 10.10
N ARG A 139 -21.97 -6.66 10.97
CA ARG A 139 -23.23 -7.33 10.58
C ARG A 139 -24.26 -6.40 9.93
N PHE A 140 -24.17 -5.10 10.18
CA PHE A 140 -25.07 -4.08 9.64
C PHE A 140 -24.60 -3.54 8.29
N PHE A 141 -23.43 -3.96 7.81
CA PHE A 141 -22.87 -3.53 6.53
C PHE A 141 -22.99 -4.68 5.52
N PRO A 142 -24.08 -4.74 4.74
CA PRO A 142 -24.25 -5.78 3.74
C PRO A 142 -23.17 -5.66 2.65
N LYS A 143 -22.90 -6.75 1.93
CA LYS A 143 -21.86 -6.83 0.88
C LYS A 143 -21.93 -5.70 -0.17
N VAL A 144 -23.13 -5.16 -0.42
CA VAL A 144 -23.32 -4.01 -1.32
C VAL A 144 -22.67 -2.73 -0.82
N VAL A 145 -22.70 -2.46 0.50
CA VAL A 145 -22.07 -1.28 1.11
C VAL A 145 -20.55 -1.42 1.03
N MET A 146 -20.04 -2.60 1.39
CA MET A 146 -18.63 -2.97 1.29
C MET A 146 -18.08 -2.76 -0.13
N GLY A 147 -18.74 -3.34 -1.13
CA GLY A 147 -18.35 -3.17 -2.53
C GLY A 147 -18.42 -1.71 -2.99
N SER A 148 -19.42 -0.96 -2.54
CA SER A 148 -19.56 0.47 -2.86
C SER A 148 -18.42 1.31 -2.28
N ILE A 149 -18.03 1.07 -1.03
CA ILE A 149 -16.91 1.76 -0.37
C ILE A 149 -15.59 1.46 -1.11
N VAL A 150 -15.32 0.19 -1.43
CA VAL A 150 -14.10 -0.19 -2.17
C VAL A 150 -14.08 0.46 -3.56
N THR A 151 -15.23 0.52 -4.25
CA THR A 151 -15.34 1.18 -5.56
C THR A 151 -15.11 2.69 -5.43
N LEU A 152 -15.64 3.33 -4.38
CA LEU A 152 -15.39 4.74 -4.10
C LEU A 152 -13.91 5.03 -3.80
N ILE A 153 -13.23 4.17 -3.06
CA ILE A 153 -11.78 4.28 -2.83
C ILE A 153 -11.01 4.17 -4.16
N GLY A 154 -11.41 3.23 -5.03
CA GLY A 154 -10.82 3.11 -6.37
C GLY A 154 -11.08 4.32 -7.28
N MET A 155 -12.28 4.90 -7.23
CA MET A 155 -12.60 6.10 -8.00
C MET A 155 -11.91 7.35 -7.44
N SER A 156 -11.74 7.45 -6.12
CA SER A 156 -11.12 8.62 -5.47
C SER A 156 -9.63 8.75 -5.76
N ILE A 157 -8.95 7.67 -6.17
CA ILE A 157 -7.54 7.70 -6.61
C ILE A 157 -7.36 7.99 -8.10
N MET A 158 -8.43 7.99 -8.91
CA MET A 158 -8.34 8.29 -10.35
C MET A 158 -7.71 9.66 -10.64
N PRO A 159 -8.00 10.75 -9.90
CA PRO A 159 -7.35 12.05 -10.13
C PRO A 159 -5.83 12.00 -9.94
N VAL A 160 -5.35 11.20 -8.99
CA VAL A 160 -3.91 11.00 -8.76
C VAL A 160 -3.26 10.32 -9.96
N ALA A 161 -3.88 9.24 -10.46
CA ALA A 161 -3.41 8.56 -11.65
C ALA A 161 -3.44 9.48 -12.89
N GLY A 162 -4.49 10.29 -13.04
CA GLY A 162 -4.60 11.29 -14.09
C GLY A 162 -3.48 12.33 -14.05
N GLY A 163 -3.08 12.75 -12.85
CA GLY A 163 -1.92 13.62 -12.65
C GLY A 163 -0.63 12.99 -13.18
N TRP A 164 -0.36 11.74 -12.81
CA TRP A 164 0.83 11.02 -13.27
C TRP A 164 0.86 10.81 -14.79
N ILE A 165 -0.29 10.47 -15.40
CA ILE A 165 -0.42 10.35 -16.87
C ILE A 165 -0.17 11.69 -17.57
N GLY A 166 -0.64 12.79 -16.97
CA GLY A 166 -0.43 14.15 -17.47
C GLY A 166 1.01 14.65 -17.33
N GLY A 167 1.91 13.89 -16.69
CA GLY A 167 3.32 14.26 -16.52
C GLY A 167 3.62 15.00 -15.21
N GLY A 168 2.74 14.95 -14.21
CA GLY A 168 3.00 15.52 -12.89
C GLY A 168 1.81 16.30 -12.31
N SER A 169 2.06 17.51 -11.83
CA SER A 169 1.01 18.39 -11.32
C SER A 169 0.30 19.13 -12.45
N SER A 170 -1.01 19.36 -12.29
CA SER A 170 -1.82 20.15 -13.23
C SER A 170 -1.35 21.62 -13.39
N GLU A 171 -0.50 22.08 -12.47
CA GLU A 171 0.05 23.44 -12.43
C GLU A 171 1.36 23.58 -13.25
N MET A 172 1.93 22.48 -13.73
CA MET A 172 3.20 22.48 -14.46
C MET A 172 3.00 22.88 -15.94
N SER A 173 3.90 23.72 -16.46
CA SER A 173 3.94 24.06 -17.88
C SER A 173 4.28 22.80 -18.70
N GLY A 174 3.30 22.25 -19.42
CA GLY A 174 3.43 20.99 -20.16
C GLY A 174 2.65 19.82 -19.58
N PHE A 175 1.77 20.05 -18.59
CA PHE A 175 0.77 19.08 -18.19
C PHE A 175 -0.07 18.65 -19.40
N GLY A 176 -0.24 17.34 -19.59
CA GLY A 176 -0.97 16.80 -20.73
C GLY A 176 -0.18 16.80 -22.04
N ALA A 177 1.15 16.95 -22.02
CA ALA A 177 1.96 16.85 -23.23
C ALA A 177 1.71 15.51 -23.96
N PRO A 178 1.53 15.52 -25.30
CA PRO A 178 1.25 14.29 -26.07
C PRO A 178 2.26 13.17 -25.83
N PHE A 179 3.52 13.53 -25.59
CA PHE A 179 4.59 12.58 -25.27
C PHE A 179 4.38 11.86 -23.94
N SER A 180 3.98 12.56 -22.87
CA SER A 180 3.70 11.97 -21.56
C SER A 180 2.51 11.03 -21.64
N LEU A 181 1.45 11.43 -22.34
CA LEU A 181 0.26 10.61 -22.58
C LEU A 181 0.59 9.36 -23.39
N LEU A 182 1.40 9.50 -24.45
CA LEU A 182 1.85 8.38 -25.26
C LEU A 182 2.65 7.37 -24.43
N MET A 183 3.58 7.84 -23.61
CA MET A 183 4.39 6.97 -22.73
C MET A 183 3.55 6.28 -21.67
N ALA A 184 2.57 6.97 -21.08
CA ALA A 184 1.62 6.37 -20.16
C ALA A 184 0.76 5.30 -20.86
N ALA A 185 0.28 5.57 -22.08
CA ALA A 185 -0.49 4.61 -22.87
C ALA A 185 0.35 3.37 -23.26
N ILE A 186 1.60 3.57 -23.69
CA ILE A 186 2.53 2.47 -23.99
C ILE A 186 2.76 1.62 -22.73
N THR A 187 3.03 2.24 -21.59
CA THR A 187 3.22 1.54 -20.31
C THR A 187 1.97 0.74 -19.93
N LEU A 188 0.78 1.33 -20.07
CA LEU A 188 -0.49 0.64 -19.82
C LEU A 188 -0.67 -0.56 -20.76
N VAL A 189 -0.42 -0.40 -22.05
CA VAL A 189 -0.51 -1.49 -23.04
C VAL A 189 0.46 -2.63 -22.69
N ILE A 190 1.68 -2.30 -22.25
CA ILE A 190 2.66 -3.31 -21.80
C ILE A 190 2.12 -4.06 -20.58
N ILE A 191 1.63 -3.36 -19.56
CA ILE A 191 1.03 -3.97 -18.36
C ILE A 191 -0.11 -4.91 -18.74
N LEU A 192 -1.04 -4.45 -19.58
CA LEU A 192 -2.20 -5.24 -20.02
C LEU A 192 -1.80 -6.46 -20.84
N ASN A 193 -0.81 -6.35 -21.74
CA ASN A 193 -0.31 -7.48 -22.51
C ASN A 193 0.34 -8.53 -21.58
N ILE A 194 1.20 -8.10 -20.65
CA ILE A 194 1.82 -9.02 -19.68
C ILE A 194 0.74 -9.68 -18.82
N TYR A 195 -0.22 -8.92 -18.31
CA TYR A 195 -1.30 -9.46 -17.49
C TYR A 195 -2.18 -10.48 -18.24
N THR A 196 -2.40 -10.27 -19.54
CA THR A 196 -3.25 -11.12 -20.38
C THR A 196 -2.54 -12.40 -20.83
N PHE A 197 -1.29 -12.29 -21.28
CA PHE A 197 -0.57 -13.41 -21.92
C PHE A 197 0.38 -14.16 -20.97
N ALA A 198 0.81 -13.56 -19.86
CA ALA A 198 1.68 -14.24 -18.91
C ALA A 198 0.90 -15.13 -17.93
N SER A 199 1.62 -16.07 -17.32
CA SER A 199 1.10 -16.98 -16.30
C SER A 199 1.94 -16.92 -15.02
N GLY A 200 1.35 -17.38 -13.91
CA GLY A 200 2.02 -17.47 -12.62
C GLY A 200 2.53 -16.14 -12.07
N VAL A 201 3.77 -16.12 -11.60
CA VAL A 201 4.41 -14.99 -10.91
C VAL A 201 4.48 -13.74 -11.80
N VAL A 202 4.76 -13.91 -13.09
CA VAL A 202 4.92 -12.80 -14.05
C VAL A 202 3.61 -12.03 -14.21
N LYS A 203 2.47 -12.72 -14.18
CA LYS A 203 1.15 -12.08 -14.23
C LYS A 203 0.87 -11.22 -12.99
N ASN A 204 1.20 -11.74 -11.81
CA ASN A 204 0.98 -11.03 -10.55
C ASN A 204 1.87 -9.79 -10.42
N THR A 205 3.10 -9.86 -10.95
CA THR A 205 4.08 -8.75 -10.94
C THR A 205 4.03 -7.89 -12.22
N SER A 206 2.96 -8.03 -13.02
CA SER A 206 2.82 -7.33 -14.32
C SER A 206 2.93 -5.81 -14.21
N VAL A 207 2.35 -5.21 -13.16
CA VAL A 207 2.43 -3.75 -12.91
C VAL A 207 3.88 -3.31 -12.70
N LEU A 208 4.63 -4.00 -11.84
CA LEU A 208 6.03 -3.66 -11.56
C LEU A 208 6.92 -3.85 -12.80
N ILE A 209 6.75 -4.96 -13.52
CA ILE A 209 7.51 -5.22 -14.76
C ILE A 209 7.18 -4.15 -15.81
N GLY A 210 5.91 -3.80 -15.97
CA GLY A 210 5.48 -2.74 -16.87
C GLY A 210 6.07 -1.38 -16.50
N LEU A 211 6.14 -1.03 -15.21
CA LEU A 211 6.80 0.19 -14.74
C LEU A 211 8.30 0.19 -15.06
N ILE A 212 8.99 -0.93 -14.89
CA ILE A 212 10.41 -1.06 -15.23
C ILE A 212 10.61 -0.84 -16.74
N ILE A 213 9.86 -1.56 -17.58
CA ILE A 213 9.96 -1.44 -19.04
C ILE A 213 9.60 -0.02 -19.49
N GLY A 214 8.53 0.57 -18.97
CA GLY A 214 8.11 1.94 -19.27
C GLY A 214 9.19 2.97 -18.89
N THR A 215 9.85 2.78 -17.75
CA THR A 215 10.95 3.65 -17.30
C THR A 215 12.18 3.53 -18.19
N VAL A 216 12.52 2.31 -18.63
CA VAL A 216 13.60 2.07 -19.59
C VAL A 216 13.29 2.71 -20.94
N LEU A 217 12.05 2.60 -21.42
CA LEU A 217 11.64 3.26 -22.66
C LEU A 217 11.71 4.79 -22.54
N TRP A 218 11.30 5.35 -21.39
CA TRP A 218 11.40 6.78 -21.14
C TRP A 218 12.85 7.28 -21.18
N SER A 219 13.79 6.52 -20.60
CA SER A 219 15.20 6.90 -20.50
C SER A 219 15.89 7.03 -21.87
N CYS A 220 15.37 6.35 -22.90
CA CYS A 220 15.86 6.48 -24.27
C CYS A 220 15.55 7.85 -24.91
N PHE A 221 14.53 8.56 -24.43
CA PHE A 221 14.11 9.86 -24.98
C PHE A 221 14.46 11.05 -24.09
N LYS A 222 14.43 10.86 -22.76
CA LYS A 222 14.81 11.89 -21.79
C LYS A 222 15.78 11.32 -20.75
N PRO A 223 16.86 12.04 -20.41
CA PRO A 223 17.78 11.57 -19.39
C PRO A 223 17.06 11.48 -18.03
N LEU A 224 17.28 10.37 -17.34
CA LEU A 224 16.85 10.19 -15.96
C LEU A 224 17.89 10.81 -15.03
N ASP A 225 17.43 11.54 -14.02
CA ASP A 225 18.31 12.06 -12.97
C ASP A 225 18.53 10.99 -11.90
N PHE A 226 19.75 10.46 -11.83
CA PHE A 226 20.18 9.48 -10.84
C PHE A 226 21.00 10.11 -9.69
N SER A 227 21.08 11.43 -9.60
CA SER A 227 21.87 12.13 -8.57
C SER A 227 21.48 11.70 -7.16
N LEU A 228 20.17 11.62 -6.89
CA LEU A 228 19.64 11.19 -5.58
C LEU A 228 19.99 9.74 -5.25
N VAL A 229 20.03 8.84 -6.26
CA VAL A 229 20.40 7.43 -6.04
C VAL A 229 21.86 7.30 -5.63
N HIS A 230 22.75 8.11 -6.21
CA HIS A 230 24.18 8.10 -5.88
C HIS A 230 24.47 8.77 -4.53
N ALA A 231 23.67 9.77 -4.14
CA ALA A 231 23.81 10.46 -2.86
C ALA A 231 23.31 9.63 -1.66
N THR A 232 22.48 8.61 -1.90
CA THR A 232 21.83 7.85 -0.83
C THR A 232 22.78 6.77 -0.26
N PRO A 233 22.94 6.66 1.08
CA PRO A 233 23.72 5.58 1.70
C PRO A 233 23.15 4.20 1.39
N TRP A 234 24.02 3.19 1.30
CA TRP A 234 23.62 1.79 1.05
C TRP A 234 22.72 1.22 2.14
N LEU A 235 22.87 1.68 3.39
CA LEU A 235 22.02 1.31 4.51
C LEU A 235 21.53 2.57 5.21
N HIS A 236 20.21 2.77 5.20
CA HIS A 236 19.56 3.84 5.94
C HIS A 236 18.39 3.26 6.72
N LEU A 237 18.54 3.12 8.04
CA LEU A 237 17.43 2.71 8.89
C LEU A 237 16.46 3.89 9.08
N PRO A 238 15.14 3.67 8.96
CA PRO A 238 14.17 4.74 9.15
C PRO A 238 14.26 5.24 10.58
N ILE A 239 14.59 6.54 10.72
CA ILE A 239 14.66 7.22 12.00
C ILE A 239 13.24 7.47 12.49
N LEU A 240 12.98 7.27 13.78
CA LEU A 240 11.68 7.59 14.38
C LEU A 240 11.47 9.11 14.36
N MET A 241 10.32 9.53 13.82
CA MET A 241 9.85 10.93 13.80
C MET A 241 10.86 11.93 13.21
N PRO A 242 11.28 11.77 11.93
CA PRO A 242 12.32 12.61 11.35
C PRO A 242 11.83 14.00 10.89
N PHE A 243 10.52 14.16 10.67
CA PHE A 243 9.97 15.35 10.01
C PHE A 243 9.45 16.41 11.01
N ALA A 244 8.69 15.99 12.02
CA ALA A 244 8.12 16.88 13.02
C ALA A 244 7.71 16.09 14.27
N LYS A 245 7.62 16.77 15.41
CA LYS A 245 6.97 16.20 16.59
C LYS A 245 5.47 16.05 16.30
N PRO A 246 4.82 14.96 16.73
CA PRO A 246 3.38 14.79 16.55
C PRO A 246 2.61 15.95 17.20
N GLU A 247 1.72 16.58 16.42
CA GLU A 247 0.81 17.62 16.91
C GLU A 247 -0.60 17.05 17.02
N PHE A 248 -1.24 17.29 18.15
CA PHE A 248 -2.54 16.70 18.46
C PHE A 248 -3.64 17.74 18.29
N HIS A 249 -4.30 17.68 17.14
CA HIS A 249 -5.42 18.54 16.78
C HIS A 249 -6.72 17.74 16.73
N ILE A 250 -7.78 18.25 17.35
CA ILE A 250 -9.06 17.52 17.50
C ILE A 250 -9.69 17.21 16.14
N ILE A 251 -9.68 18.17 15.22
CA ILE A 251 -10.32 18.04 13.89
C ILE A 251 -9.62 16.96 13.05
N PRO A 252 -8.29 16.99 12.83
CA PRO A 252 -7.55 15.91 12.18
C PRO A 252 -7.77 14.53 12.81
N VAL A 253 -7.74 14.44 14.14
CA VAL A 253 -7.96 13.18 14.86
C VAL A 253 -9.35 12.62 14.57
N ALA A 254 -10.39 13.45 14.64
CA ALA A 254 -11.76 13.04 14.39
C ALA A 254 -11.95 12.58 12.94
N LEU A 255 -11.39 13.32 11.98
CA LEU A 255 -11.45 12.99 10.55
C LEU A 255 -10.79 11.64 10.25
N LEU A 256 -9.55 11.41 10.69
CA LEU A 256 -8.87 10.14 10.45
C LEU A 256 -9.51 8.97 11.20
N SER A 257 -9.99 9.19 12.43
CA SER A 257 -10.71 8.17 13.19
C SER A 257 -11.96 7.72 12.46
N MET A 258 -12.73 8.65 11.89
CA MET A 258 -13.93 8.34 11.11
C MET A 258 -13.58 7.52 9.86
N VAL A 259 -12.51 7.89 9.14
CA VAL A 259 -12.03 7.13 7.97
C VAL A 259 -11.60 5.72 8.38
N MET A 260 -10.88 5.56 9.48
CA MET A 260 -10.44 4.23 9.95
C MET A 260 -11.62 3.33 10.34
N VAL A 261 -12.70 3.89 10.88
CA VAL A 261 -13.93 3.12 11.13
C VAL A 261 -14.52 2.61 9.81
N VAL A 262 -14.57 3.46 8.78
CA VAL A 262 -15.08 3.07 7.45
C VAL A 262 -14.20 2.01 6.79
N VAL A 263 -12.88 2.07 6.98
CA VAL A 263 -11.92 1.09 6.43
C VAL A 263 -11.97 -0.25 7.15
N MET A 264 -12.32 -0.26 8.44
CA MET A 264 -12.36 -1.49 9.24
C MET A 264 -13.62 -2.32 9.01
N VAL A 265 -14.71 -1.66 8.65
CA VAL A 265 -15.95 -2.30 8.22
C VAL A 265 -15.71 -2.98 6.89
#